data_AF-A0A3M1YWT5-F1
#
_entry.id   AF-A0A3M1YWT5-F1
#
_cell.length_a   1.000
_cell.length_b   1.000
_cell.length_c   1.000
_cell.angle_alpha   90.00
_cell.angle_beta   90.00
_cell.angle_gamma   90.00
#
_symmetry.space_group_name_H-M   'P 1'
#
loop_
_entity.id
_entity.type
_entity.pdbx_description
1 polymer ?
#
loop_
_entity_poly.entity_id
_entity_poly.type
_entity_poly.pdbx_seq_one_letter_code
_entity_poly.pdbx_strand_id
1 'polypeptide(L)'
;MNERILLVQLADIGDLILTTPAMAALREAHPNAHIGLLTLSHTISIIEGIGLVDEIIALDRNGFNSSYAFFSPANLKRLRHLNYDTVVY
;
A
#
# COMPACT_ATOMS: atom_id res chain seq x y z
N MET A 1 -13.95 -11.65 -12.78
CA MET A 1 -12.48 -11.63 -12.82
C MET A 1 -12.02 -11.10 -11.46
N ASN A 2 -11.07 -11.75 -10.79
CA ASN A 2 -10.58 -11.27 -9.49
C ASN A 2 -9.60 -10.13 -9.75
N GLU A 3 -10.10 -8.90 -9.83
CA GLU A 3 -9.28 -7.70 -9.97
C GLU A 3 -8.33 -7.56 -8.77
N ARG A 4 -7.08 -7.22 -9.03
CA ARG A 4 -6.06 -6.94 -8.01
C ARG A 4 -5.60 -5.49 -8.16
N ILE A 5 -5.89 -4.67 -7.16
CA ILE A 5 -5.59 -3.24 -7.15
C ILE A 5 -4.52 -2.94 -6.10
N LEU A 6 -3.46 -2.23 -6.49
CA LEU A 6 -2.43 -1.74 -5.57
C LEU A 6 -2.61 -0.24 -5.34
N LEU A 7 -2.82 0.15 -4.10
CA LEU A 7 -2.75 1.52 -3.62
C LEU A 7 -1.32 1.83 -3.19
N VAL A 8 -0.77 2.96 -3.65
CA VAL A 8 0.56 3.44 -3.24
C VAL A 8 0.40 4.71 -2.43
N GLN A 9 0.57 4.61 -1.12
CA GLN A 9 0.51 5.74 -0.20
C GLN A 9 1.79 5.81 0.64
N LEU A 10 2.81 6.46 0.09
CA LEU A 10 4.14 6.62 0.70
C LEU A 10 4.30 7.94 1.47
N ALA A 11 3.20 8.41 2.04
CA ALA A 11 3.15 9.63 2.82
C ALA A 11 3.12 9.34 4.33
N ASP A 12 3.20 10.41 5.12
CA ASP A 12 3.17 10.30 6.58
C ASP A 12 1.74 10.07 7.10
N ILE A 13 1.61 9.89 8.42
CA ILE A 13 0.36 9.50 9.08
C ILE A 13 -0.82 10.42 8.70
N GLY A 14 -0.57 11.74 8.64
CA GLY A 14 -1.61 12.71 8.31
C GLY A 14 -2.23 12.48 6.92
N ASP A 15 -1.38 12.27 5.92
CA ASP A 15 -1.82 12.02 4.55
C ASP A 15 -2.54 10.67 4.43
N LEU A 16 -2.05 9.63 5.12
CA LEU A 16 -2.72 8.32 5.14
C LEU A 16 -4.15 8.45 5.67
N ILE A 17 -4.34 9.16 6.79
CA ILE A 17 -5.66 9.42 7.38
C ILE A 17 -6.56 10.16 6.38
N LEU A 18 -6.04 11.18 5.69
CA LEU A 18 -6.80 11.93 4.70
C LEU A 18 -7.17 11.08 3.48
N THR A 19 -6.41 10.04 3.16
CA THR A 19 -6.75 9.10 2.09
C THR A 19 -7.67 7.95 2.50
N THR A 20 -7.87 7.69 3.79
CA THR A 20 -8.78 6.63 4.28
C THR A 20 -10.20 6.69 3.67
N PRO A 21 -10.86 7.86 3.51
CA PRO A 21 -12.18 7.92 2.86
C PRO A 21 -12.14 7.49 1.38
N ALA A 22 -11.06 7.82 0.66
CA ALA A 22 -10.87 7.39 -0.72
C ALA A 22 -10.66 5.86 -0.81
N MET A 23 -9.92 5.29 0.15
CA MET A 23 -9.76 3.84 0.26
C MET A 23 -11.08 3.13 0.55
N ALA A 24 -11.92 3.71 1.42
CA ALA A 24 -13.25 3.19 1.72
C ALA A 24 -14.16 3.22 0.48
N ALA A 25 -14.18 4.32 -0.26
CA ALA A 25 -14.93 4.43 -1.51
C ALA A 25 -14.45 3.41 -2.56
N LEU A 26 -13.14 3.17 -2.66
CA LEU A 26 -12.58 2.15 -3.55
C LEU A 26 -13.04 0.74 -3.16
N ARG A 27 -13.00 0.40 -1.86
CA ARG A 27 -13.50 -0.89 -1.35
C ARG A 27 -15.00 -1.06 -1.62
N GLU A 28 -15.79 0.00 -1.47
CA GLU A 28 -17.23 -0.03 -1.77
C GLU A 28 -17.51 -0.26 -3.26
N ALA A 29 -16.74 0.40 -4.13
CA ALA A 29 -16.87 0.24 -5.59
C ALA A 29 -16.37 -1.13 -6.09
N HIS A 30 -15.34 -1.70 -5.46
CA HIS A 30 -14.74 -2.98 -5.82
C HIS A 30 -14.74 -3.97 -4.64
N PRO A 31 -15.92 -4.43 -4.18
CA PRO A 31 -16.04 -5.22 -2.96
C PRO A 31 -15.33 -6.57 -3.03
N ASN A 32 -15.22 -7.14 -4.23
CA ASN A 32 -14.59 -8.44 -4.47
C ASN A 32 -13.14 -8.35 -4.98
N ALA A 33 -12.59 -7.14 -5.14
CA ALA A 33 -11.21 -6.99 -5.59
C ALA A 33 -10.23 -7.24 -4.43
N HIS A 34 -9.05 -7.77 -4.76
CA HIS A 34 -7.92 -7.81 -3.83
C HIS A 34 -7.24 -6.45 -3.82
N ILE A 35 -7.37 -5.69 -2.73
CA ILE A 35 -6.80 -4.35 -2.58
C ILE A 35 -5.55 -4.46 -1.70
N GLY A 36 -4.38 -4.21 -2.29
CA GLY A 36 -3.13 -4.06 -1.56
C GLY A 36 -2.83 -2.60 -1.25
N LEU A 37 -2.15 -2.32 -0.15
CA LEU A 37 -1.63 -1.02 0.21
C LEU A 37 -0.11 -1.06 0.38
N LEU A 38 0.61 -0.31 -0.44
CA LEU A 38 2.02 -0.01 -0.25
C LEU A 38 2.15 1.27 0.59
N THR A 39 2.66 1.16 1.81
CA THR A 39 2.83 2.30 2.73
C THR A 39 4.11 2.19 3.57
N LEU A 40 4.36 3.19 4.41
CA LEU A 40 5.54 3.26 5.25
C LEU A 40 5.33 2.42 6.52
N SER A 41 6.39 1.79 7.04
CA SER A 41 6.27 0.89 8.19
C SER A 41 5.65 1.55 9.43
N HIS A 42 5.86 2.85 9.64
CA HIS A 42 5.32 3.58 10.79
C HIS A 42 3.85 3.99 10.66
N THR A 43 3.26 3.86 9.47
CA THR A 43 1.86 4.23 9.21
C THR A 43 0.91 3.03 9.23
N ILE A 44 1.44 1.79 9.24
CA ILE A 44 0.65 0.55 9.20
C ILE A 44 -0.41 0.50 10.30
N SER A 45 -0.05 0.89 11.53
CA SER A 45 -0.94 0.82 12.69
C SER A 45 -2.22 1.66 12.56
N ILE A 46 -2.24 2.60 11.60
CA ILE A 46 -3.41 3.44 11.31
C ILE A 46 -4.47 2.69 10.50
N ILE A 47 -4.05 1.75 9.65
CA ILE A 47 -4.95 1.07 8.69
C ILE A 47 -5.15 -0.41 9.02
N GLU A 48 -4.24 -1.00 9.78
CA GLU A 48 -4.32 -2.39 10.22
C GLU A 48 -5.61 -2.64 11.01
N GLY A 49 -6.36 -3.66 10.63
CA GLY A 49 -7.62 -4.04 11.29
C GLY A 49 -8.87 -3.27 10.84
N ILE A 50 -8.77 -2.23 10.00
CA ILE A 50 -9.94 -1.49 9.49
C ILE A 50 -10.69 -2.27 8.39
N GLY A 51 -10.02 -3.24 7.74
CA GLY A 51 -10.63 -4.08 6.71
C GLY A 51 -10.85 -3.38 5.37
N LEU A 52 -10.21 -2.21 5.15
CA LEU A 52 -10.28 -1.51 3.86
C LEU A 52 -9.42 -2.20 2.79
N VAL A 53 -8.34 -2.86 3.21
CA VAL A 53 -7.34 -3.49 2.34
C VAL A 53 -7.10 -4.92 2.78
N ASP A 54 -6.78 -5.80 1.83
CA ASP A 54 -6.55 -7.22 2.04
C ASP A 54 -5.07 -7.51 2.38
N GLU A 55 -4.17 -6.63 1.94
CA GLU A 55 -2.72 -6.80 2.07
C GLU A 55 -2.04 -5.46 2.31
N ILE A 56 -1.07 -5.43 3.23
CA ILE A 56 -0.24 -4.26 3.50
C ILE A 56 1.22 -4.59 3.21
N ILE A 57 1.83 -3.80 2.36
CA ILE A 57 3.23 -3.88 1.96
C ILE A 57 3.95 -2.71 2.61
N ALA A 58 4.75 -3.02 3.63
CA ALA A 58 5.49 -2.03 4.39
C ALA A 58 6.85 -1.72 3.76
N LEU A 59 7.16 -0.43 3.62
CA LEU A 59 8.51 0.05 3.35
C LEU A 59 9.10 0.70 4.60
N ASP A 60 10.23 0.19 5.04
CA ASP A 60 10.97 0.79 6.14
C ASP A 60 11.66 2.10 5.66
N ARG A 61 11.58 3.18 6.44
CA ARG A 61 12.32 4.43 6.18
C ARG A 61 13.63 4.48 6.98
N ASN A 62 13.83 3.65 8.01
CA ASN A 62 14.90 3.85 9.00
C ASN A 62 16.28 3.31 8.59
N GLY A 63 16.40 2.59 7.47
CA GLY A 63 17.69 2.26 6.84
C GLY A 63 18.17 3.28 5.80
N PHE A 64 17.47 4.40 5.61
CA PHE A 64 17.44 5.12 4.33
C PHE A 64 18.07 6.52 4.45
N ASN A 65 19.35 6.63 4.11
CA ASN A 65 20.01 7.93 3.90
C ASN A 65 20.13 8.33 2.42
N SER A 66 19.39 7.69 1.51
CA SER A 66 19.45 8.04 0.09
C SER A 66 18.28 7.43 -0.70
N SER A 67 17.81 8.16 -1.72
CA SER A 67 16.79 7.78 -2.72
C SER A 67 17.03 6.43 -3.43
N TYR A 68 18.18 5.78 -3.21
CA TYR A 68 18.56 4.46 -3.72
C TYR A 68 17.82 3.28 -3.10
N ALA A 69 17.10 3.46 -1.99
CA ALA A 69 16.53 2.34 -1.25
C ALA A 69 15.16 1.87 -1.79
N PHE A 70 14.58 2.59 -2.75
CA PHE A 70 13.61 2.01 -3.70
C PHE A 70 14.20 0.82 -4.45
N PHE A 71 15.51 0.80 -4.71
CA PHE A 71 16.22 -0.28 -5.43
C PHE A 71 16.79 -1.38 -4.54
N SER A 72 16.44 -1.41 -3.24
CA SER A 72 16.77 -2.54 -2.38
C SER A 72 16.27 -3.83 -3.04
N PRO A 73 17.15 -4.80 -3.37
CA PRO A 73 16.73 -6.02 -4.06
C PRO A 73 15.71 -6.82 -3.25
N ALA A 74 15.66 -6.67 -1.92
CA ALA A 74 14.65 -7.28 -1.07
C ALA A 74 13.26 -6.65 -1.30
N ASN A 75 13.16 -5.32 -1.36
CA ASN A 75 11.91 -4.61 -1.61
C ASN A 75 11.45 -4.80 -3.07
N LEU A 76 12.37 -4.76 -4.04
CA LEU A 76 12.07 -5.08 -5.44
C LEU A 76 11.59 -6.52 -5.60
N LYS A 77 12.22 -7.50 -4.94
CA LYS A 77 11.80 -8.90 -5.05
C LYS A 77 10.40 -9.11 -4.49
N ARG A 78 10.06 -8.39 -3.42
CA ARG A 78 8.73 -8.38 -2.80
C ARG A 78 7.68 -7.78 -3.73
N LEU A 79 8.00 -6.66 -4.40
CA LEU A 79 7.13 -6.03 -5.39
C LEU A 79 7.01 -6.81 -6.72
N ARG A 80 8.09 -7.46 -7.17
CA ARG A 80 8.16 -8.17 -8.46
C ARG A 80 7.30 -9.44 -8.54
N HIS A 81 6.84 -9.98 -7.41
CA HIS A 81 5.96 -11.15 -7.39
C HIS A 81 4.49 -10.77 -7.19
N LEU A 82 4.18 -9.47 -7.12
CA LEU A 82 2.83 -9.01 -6.91
C LEU A 82 2.12 -8.86 -8.27
N ASN A 83 1.19 -9.75 -8.52
CA ASN A 83 0.36 -9.73 -9.72
C ASN A 83 -0.79 -8.73 -9.52
N TYR A 84 -0.53 -7.43 -9.58
CA TYR A 84 -1.58 -6.40 -9.59
C TYR A 84 -1.93 -5.99 -11.01
N ASP A 85 -3.22 -5.87 -11.29
CA ASP A 85 -3.75 -5.46 -12.59
C ASP A 85 -3.76 -3.93 -12.73
N THR A 86 -4.00 -3.24 -11.61
CA THR A 86 -4.14 -1.79 -11.54
C THR A 86 -3.31 -1.22 -10.39
N VAL A 87 -2.67 -0.08 -10.61
CA VAL A 87 -1.94 0.68 -9.58
C VAL A 87 -2.53 2.09 -9.48
N VAL A 88 -2.84 2.54 -8.27
CA VAL A 88 -3.35 3.88 -7.95
C VAL A 88 -2.39 4.54 -6.96
N TYR A 89 -1.96 5.77 -7.23
CA TYR A 89 -0.97 6.52 -6.46
C TYR A 89 -1.53 7.89 -6.02
#